data_AF-A0A1S3ZGF9-F1
#
_entry.id   AF-A0A1S3ZGF9-F1
#
_cell.length_a   1.000
_cell.length_b   1.000
_cell.length_c   1.000
_cell.angle_alpha   90.00
_cell.angle_beta   90.00
_cell.angle_gamma   90.00
#
_symmetry.space_group_name_H-M   'P 1'
#
loop_
_entity.id
_entity.type
_entity.pdbx_description
1 polymer ?
#
loop_
_entity_poly.entity_id
_entity_poly.type
_entity_poly.pdbx_seq_one_letter_code
_entity_poly.pdbx_strand_id
1 'polypeptide(L)'
;MSGQSQRLNVVPTVTMLGVIKARLVGATRGHALLKKKSDALTVQFRQILKNIVSTKESMGDVMKESSFALTEAKYAAGENIKHVVLENVQNATLKVRSRQENIAGVKLPKFEHFSEGETKNDLTGLAR
;
A
#
# COMPACT_ATOMS: atom_id res chain seq x y z
N MET A 1 -16.51 -24.68 35.79
CA MET A 1 -17.65 -24.85 34.85
C MET A 1 -17.26 -24.46 33.42
N SER A 2 -16.16 -24.99 32.86
CA SER A 2 -15.60 -24.56 31.56
C SER A 2 -15.80 -25.57 30.40
N GLY A 3 -16.53 -26.66 30.62
CA GLY A 3 -16.70 -27.74 29.63
C GLY A 3 -18.06 -27.81 28.95
N GLN A 4 -19.08 -27.09 29.43
CA GLN A 4 -20.47 -27.30 29.01
C GLN A 4 -20.83 -26.57 27.69
N SER A 5 -20.12 -25.49 27.34
CA SER A 5 -20.26 -24.81 26.03
C SER A 5 -19.33 -25.33 24.92
N GLN A 6 -18.45 -26.31 25.20
CA GLN A 6 -17.51 -26.83 24.19
C GLN A 6 -18.10 -27.92 23.28
N ARG A 7 -19.36 -28.32 23.48
CA ARG A 7 -19.99 -29.39 22.71
C ARG A 7 -21.22 -28.86 21.98
N LEU A 8 -21.37 -29.29 20.74
CA LEU A 8 -22.57 -28.99 19.97
C LEU A 8 -23.74 -29.75 20.59
N ASN A 9 -24.86 -29.06 20.83
CA ASN A 9 -26.09 -29.70 21.29
C ASN A 9 -26.73 -30.44 20.10
N VAL A 10 -26.56 -31.75 20.05
CA VAL A 10 -27.03 -32.61 18.96
C VAL A 10 -27.63 -33.90 19.49
N VAL A 11 -28.66 -34.39 18.82
CA VAL A 11 -29.26 -35.70 19.15
C VAL A 11 -28.26 -36.81 18.82
N PRO A 12 -27.98 -37.76 19.72
CA PRO A 12 -26.96 -38.79 19.54
C PRO A 12 -27.44 -39.90 18.59
N THR A 13 -27.49 -39.62 17.29
CA THR A 13 -27.81 -40.58 16.23
C THR A 13 -26.60 -40.88 15.36
N VAL A 14 -26.58 -42.04 14.70
CA VAL A 14 -25.47 -42.46 13.80
C VAL A 14 -25.31 -41.48 12.63
N THR A 15 -26.42 -40.98 12.10
CA THR A 15 -26.43 -39.97 11.04
C THR A 15 -25.78 -38.66 11.52
N MET A 16 -26.13 -38.19 12.72
CA MET A 16 -25.51 -36.99 13.30
C MET A 16 -24.03 -37.18 13.59
N LEU A 17 -23.58 -38.35 14.02
CA LEU A 17 -22.15 -38.65 14.17
C LEU A 17 -21.39 -38.47 12.84
N GLY A 18 -21.97 -38.94 11.73
CA GLY A 18 -21.41 -38.74 10.39
C GLY A 18 -21.28 -37.27 10.02
N VAL A 19 -22.33 -36.48 10.26
CA VAL A 19 -22.34 -35.02 10.01
C VAL A 19 -21.28 -34.30 10.84
N ILE A 20 -21.15 -34.64 12.12
CA ILE A 20 -20.15 -34.02 13.01
C ILE A 20 -18.73 -34.38 12.58
N LYS A 21 -18.47 -35.63 12.18
CA LYS A 21 -17.15 -36.05 11.65
C LYS A 21 -16.81 -35.30 10.36
N ALA A 22 -17.75 -35.17 9.43
CA ALA A 22 -17.56 -34.41 8.19
C ALA A 22 -17.29 -32.92 8.48
N ARG A 23 -18.05 -32.33 9.42
CA ARG A 23 -17.84 -30.93 9.87
C ARG A 23 -16.48 -30.74 10.52
N LEU A 24 -16.02 -31.68 11.34
CA LEU A 24 -14.69 -31.63 11.95
C LEU A 24 -13.59 -31.65 10.89
N VAL A 25 -13.68 -32.54 9.90
CA VAL A 25 -12.71 -32.60 8.79
C VAL A 25 -12.74 -31.32 7.94
N GLY A 26 -13.91 -30.77 7.68
CA GLY A 26 -14.05 -29.48 6.98
C GLY A 26 -13.43 -28.33 7.78
N ALA A 27 -13.66 -28.28 9.10
CA ALA A 27 -13.12 -27.25 9.97
C ALA A 27 -11.59 -27.34 10.12
N THR A 28 -11.03 -28.54 10.27
CA THR A 28 -9.57 -28.72 10.36
C THR A 28 -8.87 -28.32 9.07
N ARG A 29 -9.44 -28.69 7.91
CA ARG A 29 -8.94 -28.24 6.59
C ARG A 29 -9.10 -26.73 6.40
N GLY A 30 -10.26 -26.17 6.74
CA GLY A 30 -10.52 -24.73 6.64
C GLY A 30 -9.56 -23.91 7.51
N HIS A 31 -9.30 -24.34 8.74
CA HIS A 31 -8.31 -23.72 9.62
C HIS A 31 -6.91 -23.75 9.00
N ALA A 32 -6.47 -24.90 8.47
CA ALA A 32 -5.16 -25.03 7.83
C ALA A 32 -5.02 -24.11 6.60
N LEU A 33 -6.08 -23.96 5.80
CA LEU A 33 -6.09 -23.05 4.65
C LEU A 33 -6.01 -21.58 5.07
N LEU A 34 -6.80 -21.19 6.09
CA LEU A 34 -6.76 -19.83 6.63
C LEU A 34 -5.42 -19.50 7.27
N LYS A 35 -4.81 -20.47 7.96
CA LYS A 35 -3.49 -20.30 8.56
C LYS A 35 -2.42 -20.08 7.48
N LYS A 36 -2.40 -20.90 6.43
CA LYS A 36 -1.52 -20.70 5.26
C LYS A 36 -1.72 -19.32 4.60
N LYS A 37 -2.96 -18.86 4.43
CA LYS A 37 -3.26 -17.51 3.92
C LYS A 37 -2.70 -16.43 4.87
N SER A 38 -2.90 -16.57 6.17
CA SER A 38 -2.40 -15.59 7.16
C SER A 38 -0.88 -15.51 7.20
N ASP A 39 -0.19 -16.65 7.06
CA ASP A 39 1.27 -16.70 7.06
C ASP A 39 1.83 -16.05 5.79
N ALA A 40 1.24 -16.34 4.61
CA ALA A 40 1.60 -15.67 3.36
C ALA A 40 1.39 -14.16 3.42
N LEU A 41 0.27 -13.69 3.98
CA LEU A 41 0.02 -12.26 4.19
C LEU A 41 1.03 -11.63 5.15
N THR A 42 1.43 -12.34 6.21
CA THR A 42 2.42 -11.85 7.17
C THR A 42 3.80 -11.69 6.53
N VAL A 43 4.20 -12.62 5.65
CA VAL A 43 5.46 -12.51 4.90
C VAL A 43 5.42 -11.27 4.00
N GLN A 44 4.34 -11.08 3.24
CA GLN A 44 4.19 -9.92 2.36
C GLN A 44 4.15 -8.60 3.14
N PHE A 45 3.45 -8.57 4.26
CA PHE A 45 3.41 -7.41 5.14
C PHE A 45 4.81 -7.03 5.64
N ARG A 46 5.61 -8.00 6.08
CA ARG A 46 6.99 -7.76 6.52
C ARG A 46 7.89 -7.26 5.39
N GLN A 47 7.72 -7.79 4.18
CA GLN A 47 8.46 -7.33 3.01
C GLN A 47 8.12 -5.87 2.67
N ILE A 48 6.83 -5.52 2.67
CA ILE A 48 6.37 -4.14 2.48
C ILE A 48 6.91 -3.23 3.58
N LEU A 49 6.87 -3.65 4.85
CA LEU A 49 7.37 -2.87 5.97
C LEU A 49 8.87 -2.57 5.82
N LYS A 50 9.67 -3.58 5.44
CA LYS A 50 11.10 -3.38 5.16
C LYS A 50 11.32 -2.34 4.07
N ASN A 51 10.58 -2.44 2.96
CA ASN A 51 10.67 -1.49 1.86
C ASN A 51 10.22 -0.08 2.27
N ILE A 52 9.20 0.05 3.13
CA ILE A 52 8.76 1.35 3.65
C ILE A 52 9.86 2.01 4.47
N VAL A 53 10.51 1.26 5.37
CA VAL A 53 11.59 1.81 6.21
C VAL A 53 12.76 2.27 5.35
N SER A 54 13.25 1.42 4.43
CA SER A 54 14.38 1.79 3.56
C SER A 54 14.05 2.98 2.66
N THR A 55 12.84 3.02 2.11
CA THR A 55 12.41 4.14 1.26
C THR A 55 12.28 5.43 2.07
N LYS A 56 11.75 5.35 3.29
CA LYS A 56 11.60 6.52 4.18
C LYS A 56 12.95 7.11 4.57
N GLU A 57 13.95 6.28 4.83
CA GLU A 57 15.33 6.74 5.08
C GLU A 57 15.88 7.45 3.83
N SER A 58 15.83 6.82 2.65
CA SER A 58 16.30 7.43 1.40
C SER A 58 15.54 8.73 1.03
N MET A 59 14.26 8.81 1.38
CA MET A 59 13.44 10.01 1.17
C MET A 59 13.94 11.18 2.03
N GLY A 60 14.46 10.92 3.22
CA GLY A 60 15.08 11.94 4.07
C GLY A 60 16.29 12.59 3.41
N ASP A 61 17.16 11.76 2.82
CA ASP A 61 18.35 12.24 2.11
C ASP A 61 17.98 13.04 0.85
N VAL A 62 17.07 12.51 0.03
CA VAL A 62 16.57 13.20 -1.18
C VAL A 62 15.89 14.53 -0.83
N MET A 63 15.13 14.58 0.27
CA MET A 63 14.48 15.81 0.73
C MET A 63 15.50 16.86 1.18
N LYS A 64 16.58 16.43 1.86
CA LYS A 64 17.67 17.31 2.27
C LYS A 64 18.39 17.91 1.06
N GLU A 65 18.74 17.09 0.08
CA GLU A 65 19.35 17.54 -1.18
C GLU A 65 18.43 18.49 -1.96
N SER A 66 17.15 18.13 -2.09
CA SER A 66 16.15 18.96 -2.77
C SER A 66 15.97 20.33 -2.08
N SER A 67 16.00 20.36 -0.75
CA SER A 67 15.91 21.61 0.03
C SER A 67 17.15 22.49 -0.18
N PHE A 68 18.33 21.88 -0.34
CA PHE A 68 19.55 22.60 -0.66
C PHE A 68 19.51 23.16 -2.08
N ALA A 69 19.12 22.35 -3.08
CA ALA A 69 18.93 22.81 -4.45
C ALA A 69 17.92 23.96 -4.57
N LEU A 70 16.82 23.90 -3.80
CA LEU A 70 15.87 25.02 -3.71
C LEU A 70 16.50 26.29 -3.15
N THR A 71 17.42 26.16 -2.19
CA THR A 71 18.14 27.29 -1.60
C THR A 71 19.12 27.91 -2.59
N GLU A 72 19.84 27.09 -3.36
CA GLU A 72 20.71 27.56 -4.44
C GLU A 72 19.91 28.32 -5.51
N ALA A 73 18.76 27.78 -5.93
CA ALA A 73 17.88 28.45 -6.89
C ALA A 73 17.38 29.81 -6.36
N LYS A 74 16.98 29.87 -5.08
CA LYS A 74 16.59 31.13 -4.42
C LYS A 74 17.74 32.12 -4.31
N TYR A 75 18.95 31.64 -4.05
CA TYR A 75 20.13 32.52 -3.98
C TYR A 75 20.46 33.12 -5.35
N ALA A 76 20.43 32.31 -6.41
CA ALA A 76 20.78 32.73 -7.76
C ALA A 76 19.76 33.69 -8.39
N ALA A 77 18.46 33.47 -8.16
CA ALA A 77 17.39 34.19 -8.85
C ALA A 77 16.43 34.95 -7.91
N GLY A 78 16.75 35.02 -6.61
CA GLY A 78 16.01 35.79 -5.61
C GLY A 78 14.66 35.19 -5.20
N GLU A 79 13.87 35.95 -4.43
CA GLU A 79 12.56 35.49 -3.92
C GLU A 79 11.45 35.46 -4.99
N ASN A 80 11.66 36.09 -6.14
CA ASN A 80 10.65 36.22 -7.20
C ASN A 80 10.27 34.87 -7.85
N ILE A 81 11.15 33.86 -7.82
CA ILE A 81 10.86 32.51 -8.35
C ILE A 81 9.59 31.93 -7.75
N LYS A 82 9.37 32.12 -6.44
CA LYS A 82 8.21 31.53 -5.76
C LYS A 82 6.90 32.03 -6.36
N HIS A 83 6.81 33.33 -6.61
CA HIS A 83 5.61 33.95 -7.17
C HIS A 83 5.38 33.50 -8.61
N VAL A 84 6.43 33.51 -9.44
CA VAL A 84 6.37 33.07 -10.85
C VAL A 84 5.92 31.61 -10.97
N VAL A 85 6.42 30.71 -10.12
CA VAL A 85 6.04 29.30 -10.16
C VAL A 85 4.59 29.10 -9.72
N LEU A 86 4.14 29.79 -8.66
CA LEU A 86 2.78 29.64 -8.13
C LEU A 86 1.72 30.22 -9.07
N GLU A 87 2.01 31.32 -9.76
CA GLU A 87 1.08 31.96 -10.68
C GLU A 87 0.93 31.21 -12.01
N ASN A 88 1.95 30.46 -12.44
CA ASN A 88 1.96 29.73 -13.71
C ASN A 88 1.47 28.27 -13.60
N VAL A 89 0.73 27.89 -12.54
CA VAL A 89 0.15 26.54 -12.40
C VAL A 89 -1.22 26.46 -13.07
N GLN A 90 -1.34 25.71 -14.17
CA GLN A 90 -2.63 25.43 -14.84
C GLN A 90 -3.09 23.99 -14.63
N ASN A 91 -2.31 23.03 -15.13
CA ASN A 91 -2.59 21.60 -15.04
C ASN A 91 -1.42 20.86 -14.42
N ALA A 92 -1.70 19.78 -13.70
CA ALA A 92 -0.66 18.92 -13.13
C ALA A 92 0.06 18.14 -14.24
N THR A 93 1.38 18.32 -14.34
CA THR A 93 2.26 17.57 -15.25
C THR A 93 2.36 16.10 -14.85
N LEU A 94 2.55 15.84 -13.55
CA LEU A 94 2.65 14.49 -13.00
C LEU A 94 1.36 14.12 -12.29
N LYS A 95 0.73 13.03 -12.72
CA LYS A 95 -0.53 12.53 -12.20
C LYS A 95 -0.34 11.13 -11.62
N VAL A 96 -1.29 10.69 -10.81
CA VAL A 96 -1.28 9.37 -10.16
C VAL A 96 -2.49 8.57 -10.60
N ARG A 97 -2.27 7.31 -11.00
CA ARG A 97 -3.33 6.35 -11.32
C ARG A 97 -3.32 5.24 -10.27
N SER A 98 -4.50 4.79 -9.87
CA SER A 98 -4.64 3.62 -9.01
C SER A 98 -4.86 2.35 -9.83
N ARG A 99 -4.26 1.26 -9.35
CA ARG A 99 -4.42 -0.10 -9.86
C ARG A 99 -4.73 -1.03 -8.69
N GLN A 100 -5.55 -2.05 -8.91
CA GLN A 100 -5.79 -3.08 -7.89
C GLN A 100 -4.79 -4.22 -8.05
N GLU A 101 -4.06 -4.54 -6.99
CA GLU A 101 -3.18 -5.69 -6.87
C GLU A 101 -3.80 -6.72 -5.91
N ASN A 102 -3.77 -8.01 -6.22
CA ASN A 102 -4.36 -9.05 -5.37
C ASN A 102 -3.26 -9.90 -4.74
N ILE A 103 -3.18 -9.89 -3.41
CA ILE A 103 -2.22 -10.67 -2.64
C ILE A 103 -2.98 -11.66 -1.76
N ALA A 104 -2.84 -12.95 -2.03
CA ALA A 104 -3.49 -14.05 -1.29
C ALA A 104 -5.02 -13.88 -1.12
N GLY A 105 -5.68 -13.26 -2.10
CA GLY A 105 -7.12 -12.99 -2.07
C GLY A 105 -7.51 -11.70 -1.33
N VAL A 106 -6.55 -10.82 -1.05
CA VAL A 106 -6.78 -9.46 -0.53
C VAL A 106 -6.44 -8.46 -1.64
N LYS A 107 -7.40 -7.61 -2.01
CA LYS A 107 -7.21 -6.56 -3.02
C LYS A 107 -6.62 -5.30 -2.37
N LEU A 108 -5.47 -4.86 -2.85
CA LEU A 108 -4.76 -3.68 -2.39
C LEU A 108 -4.72 -2.62 -3.51
N PRO A 109 -4.97 -1.34 -3.22
CA PRO A 109 -4.71 -0.26 -4.16
C PRO A 109 -3.21 0.00 -4.25
N LYS A 110 -2.69 0.04 -5.46
CA LYS A 110 -1.32 0.43 -5.79
C LYS A 110 -1.36 1.66 -6.68
N PHE A 111 -0.47 2.60 -6.43
CA PHE A 111 -0.39 3.84 -7.17
C PHE A 111 0.79 3.81 -8.13
N GLU A 112 0.56 4.26 -9.36
CA GLU A 112 1.57 4.42 -10.40
C GLU A 112 1.53 5.89 -10.86
N HIS A 113 2.69 6.52 -10.99
CA HIS A 113 2.78 7.88 -11.52
C HIS A 113 2.76 7.81 -13.05
N PHE A 114 2.12 8.78 -13.69
CA PHE A 114 2.16 8.96 -15.14
C PHE A 114 2.28 10.45 -15.46
N SER A 115 2.99 10.75 -16.54
CA SER A 115 3.14 12.11 -17.06
C SER A 115 2.37 12.21 -18.37
N GLU A 116 1.39 13.12 -18.44
CA GLU A 116 0.77 13.51 -19.69
C GLU A 116 1.63 14.65 -20.25
N GLY A 117 2.48 14.33 -21.24
CA GLY A 117 3.45 15.28 -21.76
C GLY A 117 2.81 16.52 -22.38
N GLU A 118 3.04 17.66 -21.75
CA GLU A 118 3.29 18.99 -22.35
C GLU A 118 3.50 19.99 -21.20
N THR A 119 4.75 20.32 -20.89
CA THR A 119 5.09 21.41 -19.97
C THR A 119 5.15 22.72 -20.73
N LYS A 120 4.13 23.58 -20.60
CA LYS A 120 4.14 24.96 -21.13
C LYS A 120 4.97 25.90 -20.25
N ASN A 121 6.24 25.57 -20.00
CA ASN A 121 7.19 26.41 -19.23
C ASN A 121 8.27 27.06 -20.11
N ASP A 122 8.09 27.07 -21.43
CA ASP A 122 9.10 27.49 -22.41
C ASP A 122 9.59 28.95 -22.23
N LEU A 123 8.79 29.80 -21.59
CA LEU A 123 9.08 31.22 -21.39
C LEU A 123 9.77 31.57 -20.05
N THR A 124 9.90 30.62 -19.11
CA THR A 124 10.47 30.89 -17.77
C THR A 124 11.88 30.33 -17.58
N GLY A 125 12.43 29.59 -18.56
CA GLY A 125 13.77 29.01 -18.47
C GLY A 125 13.93 27.92 -17.40
N LEU A 126 12.82 27.52 -16.75
CA LEU A 126 12.77 26.48 -15.71
C LEU A 126 12.50 25.08 -16.27
N ALA A 127 12.54 24.92 -17.59
CA ALA A 127 12.34 23.64 -18.26
C ALA A 127 13.67 22.87 -18.31
N ARG A 128 14.04 22.21 -17.22
CA ARG A 128 14.98 21.08 -17.25
C ARG A 128 14.70 20.09 -16.13
#